data_AF-C4JD92-F1
#
_entry.id   AF-C4JD92-F1
#
_cell.length_a   1.000
_cell.length_b   1.000
_cell.length_c   1.000
_cell.angle_alpha   90.00
_cell.angle_beta   90.00
_cell.angle_gamma   90.00
#
_symmetry.space_group_name_H-M   'P 1'
#
loop_
_entity.id
_entity.type
_entity.pdbx_description
1 polymer ?
#
loop_
_entity_poly.entity_id
_entity_poly.type
_entity_poly.pdbx_seq_one_letter_code
_entity_poly.pdbx_strand_id
1 'polypeptide(L)'
;MWRIGSFPTQNETEFPAVTGNQETVTSSPPTLLFQARHSGKTVAYCGIKRIYVESAITCIGDPSLLRKPQCAVTAMRDSLRPHQPSDITPFLFAGTFVSFSARLAQSAGQGHAGYATVTERYLNNTENPLLADARHMTLYDQPKRVFSQRLSQVLNTYFLPSLLPEGIVDDLSVTLSQDSTPEKGWNLNNTLSRTATAIVTNHSAETYAVSGGWVAIFIFSSLVMFGAAVMSAILAHRTSIPDVLGYVSSFTRDAKYFPLPQGGSRLDGLARSRILKNWVVRLGDVKGSDEEIGHLAFAEVRAAGRARKGRLYW
;
A
#
# COMPACT_ATOMS: atom_id res chain seq x y z
N MET A 1 13.71 -29.64 -3.25
CA MET A 1 13.54 -30.45 -4.48
C MET A 1 12.47 -31.50 -4.24
N TRP A 2 11.30 -31.37 -4.87
CA TRP A 2 10.15 -32.28 -4.74
C TRP A 2 10.29 -33.42 -5.75
N ARG A 3 9.88 -34.64 -5.38
CA ARG A 3 9.83 -35.78 -6.30
C ARG A 3 8.43 -36.38 -6.22
N ILE A 4 7.77 -36.54 -7.36
CA ILE A 4 6.36 -36.90 -7.46
C ILE A 4 6.25 -38.12 -8.40
N GLY A 5 5.63 -39.19 -7.91
CA GLY A 5 5.23 -40.41 -8.62
C GLY A 5 3.92 -40.90 -7.98
N SER A 6 3.07 -41.76 -8.54
CA SER A 6 3.15 -42.71 -9.66
C SER A 6 1.79 -42.75 -10.39
N PHE A 7 1.78 -43.06 -11.69
CA PHE A 7 0.57 -43.22 -12.49
C PHE A 7 0.13 -44.68 -12.61
N PRO A 8 -1.17 -45.00 -12.46
CA PRO A 8 -1.70 -46.23 -13.02
C PRO A 8 -1.80 -46.10 -14.54
N THR A 9 -1.22 -47.05 -15.27
CA THR A 9 -1.38 -47.19 -16.72
C THR A 9 -2.84 -47.57 -17.02
N GLN A 10 -3.63 -46.66 -17.60
CA GLN A 10 -4.94 -47.01 -18.16
C GLN A 10 -4.95 -46.78 -19.67
N ASN A 11 -5.37 -47.82 -20.40
CA ASN A 11 -5.70 -47.78 -21.81
C ASN A 11 -6.82 -46.74 -22.05
N GLU A 12 -6.68 -45.98 -23.14
CA GLU A 12 -7.64 -45.01 -23.63
C GLU A 12 -9.01 -45.67 -23.81
N THR A 13 -9.87 -45.53 -22.81
CA THR A 13 -11.29 -45.84 -22.90
C THR A 13 -12.01 -44.50 -22.78
N GLU A 14 -12.75 -44.13 -23.81
CA GLU A 14 -13.61 -42.96 -23.74
C GLU A 14 -14.55 -43.11 -22.54
N PHE A 15 -14.50 -42.14 -21.63
CA PHE A 15 -15.41 -42.14 -20.49
C PHE A 15 -16.84 -41.92 -21.02
N PRO A 16 -17.83 -42.76 -20.63
CA PRO A 16 -19.22 -42.52 -21.00
C PRO A 16 -19.68 -41.15 -20.49
N ALA A 17 -20.71 -40.58 -21.10
CA ALA A 17 -21.27 -39.29 -20.69
C ALA A 17 -21.80 -39.35 -19.24
N VAL A 18 -20.96 -39.01 -18.26
CA VAL A 18 -21.33 -39.11 -16.85
C VAL A 18 -22.12 -37.88 -16.41
N THR A 19 -23.37 -38.10 -16.03
CA THR A 19 -24.26 -37.09 -15.45
C THR A 19 -24.61 -37.53 -14.03
N GLY A 20 -23.87 -37.00 -13.06
CA GLY A 20 -24.05 -37.33 -11.65
C GLY A 20 -23.19 -36.39 -10.81
N ASN A 21 -23.83 -35.55 -9.99
CA ASN A 21 -23.13 -34.50 -9.24
C ASN A 21 -22.17 -35.06 -8.17
N GLN A 22 -22.28 -36.36 -7.81
CA GLN A 22 -21.54 -36.96 -6.68
C GLN A 22 -21.00 -38.39 -6.93
N GLU A 23 -21.23 -39.01 -8.09
CA GLU A 23 -20.77 -40.39 -8.31
C GLU A 23 -19.26 -40.44 -8.60
N THR A 24 -18.51 -41.19 -7.80
CA THR A 24 -17.08 -41.45 -8.01
C THR A 24 -16.96 -42.39 -9.22
N VAL A 25 -16.45 -41.89 -10.35
CA VAL A 25 -16.37 -42.68 -11.59
C VAL A 25 -15.10 -43.52 -11.66
N THR A 26 -14.05 -43.10 -10.95
CA THR A 26 -12.74 -43.75 -10.99
C THR A 26 -12.50 -44.61 -9.75
N SER A 27 -12.17 -45.89 -9.96
CA SER A 27 -11.82 -46.82 -8.89
C SER A 27 -10.47 -46.49 -8.22
N SER A 28 -9.61 -45.73 -8.91
CA SER A 28 -8.32 -45.24 -8.41
C SER A 28 -8.08 -43.80 -8.85
N PRO A 29 -8.48 -42.79 -8.05
CA PRO A 29 -8.26 -41.38 -8.40
C PRO A 29 -6.76 -41.01 -8.36
N PRO A 30 -6.33 -40.04 -9.19
CA PRO A 30 -4.95 -39.56 -9.19
C PRO A 30 -4.61 -38.94 -7.83
N THR A 31 -3.51 -39.39 -7.24
CA THR A 31 -3.05 -38.94 -5.93
C THR A 31 -1.82 -38.07 -6.10
N LEU A 32 -1.90 -36.83 -5.61
CA LEU A 32 -0.76 -35.93 -5.52
C LEU A 32 0.09 -36.29 -4.32
N LEU A 33 1.34 -36.63 -4.58
CA LEU A 33 2.36 -36.79 -3.56
C LEU A 33 3.03 -35.43 -3.29
N PHE A 34 2.91 -34.93 -2.08
CA PHE A 34 3.68 -33.80 -1.57
C PHE A 34 4.80 -34.32 -0.67
N GLN A 35 6.05 -33.92 -0.93
CA GLN A 35 7.23 -34.35 -0.17
C GLN A 35 8.21 -33.21 0.16
N ALA A 36 8.18 -32.71 1.39
CA ALA A 36 9.15 -31.76 1.93
C ALA A 36 10.39 -32.53 2.37
N ARG A 37 11.56 -32.32 1.73
CA ARG A 37 12.75 -33.17 1.93
C ARG A 37 13.73 -32.69 2.98
N HIS A 38 13.81 -31.39 3.25
CA HIS A 38 14.94 -30.81 3.96
C HIS A 38 14.63 -30.38 5.39
N SER A 39 13.43 -29.86 5.65
CA SER A 39 13.01 -29.44 6.98
C SER A 39 11.80 -30.25 7.42
N GLY A 40 11.87 -30.88 8.60
CA GLY A 40 10.76 -31.63 9.20
C GLY A 40 10.06 -32.58 8.22
N LYS A 41 10.82 -33.45 7.55
CA LYS A 41 10.42 -34.38 6.47
C LYS A 41 8.92 -34.67 6.48
N THR A 42 8.16 -33.99 5.62
CA THR A 42 6.71 -34.14 5.55
C THR A 42 6.34 -34.84 4.26
N VAL A 43 5.49 -35.87 4.37
CA VAL A 43 4.91 -36.57 3.23
C VAL A 43 3.40 -36.51 3.37
N ALA A 44 2.72 -36.06 2.31
CA ALA A 44 1.27 -36.06 2.25
C ALA A 44 0.80 -36.68 0.93
N TYR A 45 -0.23 -37.52 1.04
CA TYR A 45 -0.95 -38.10 -0.08
C TYR A 45 -2.29 -37.40 -0.19
N CYS A 46 -2.49 -36.65 -1.28
CA CYS A 46 -3.65 -35.78 -1.46
C CYS A 46 -4.46 -36.24 -2.67
N GLY A 47 -5.73 -36.59 -2.46
CA GLY A 47 -6.66 -36.78 -3.58
C GLY A 47 -7.01 -35.44 -4.21
N ILE A 48 -6.95 -35.34 -5.54
CA ILE A 48 -7.36 -34.12 -6.25
C ILE A 48 -8.82 -34.27 -6.70
N LYS A 49 -9.62 -33.25 -6.38
CA LYS A 49 -11.01 -33.13 -6.80
C LYS A 49 -11.28 -31.75 -7.38
N ARG A 50 -12.22 -31.68 -8.31
CA ARG A 50 -12.79 -30.44 -8.83
C ARG A 50 -14.05 -30.09 -8.04
N ILE A 51 -14.07 -28.89 -7.47
CA ILE A 51 -15.25 -28.32 -6.81
C ILE A 51 -15.89 -27.33 -7.79
N TYR A 52 -17.19 -27.47 -8.03
CA TYR A 52 -17.94 -26.55 -8.88
C TYR A 52 -18.59 -25.51 -8.02
N VAL A 53 -18.38 -24.25 -8.39
CA VAL A 53 -18.94 -23.11 -7.68
C VAL A 53 -19.77 -22.27 -8.62
N GLU A 54 -20.84 -21.70 -8.08
CA GLU A 54 -21.58 -20.61 -8.71
C GLU A 54 -21.10 -19.29 -8.12
N SER A 55 -20.68 -18.38 -8.98
CA SER A 55 -20.21 -17.04 -8.61
C SER A 55 -21.19 -15.97 -9.08
N ALA A 56 -21.47 -15.01 -8.20
CA ALA A 56 -22.14 -13.76 -8.55
C ALA A 56 -21.07 -12.72 -8.90
N ILE A 57 -21.20 -12.12 -10.08
CA ILE A 57 -20.25 -11.13 -10.60
C ILE A 57 -20.96 -9.78 -10.69
N THR A 58 -20.35 -8.76 -10.09
CA THR A 58 -20.79 -7.38 -10.20
C THR A 58 -19.72 -6.58 -10.92
N CYS A 59 -20.14 -5.79 -11.90
CA CYS A 59 -19.27 -4.94 -12.69
C CYS A 59 -19.62 -3.48 -12.47
N ILE A 60 -18.60 -2.65 -12.28
CA ILE A 60 -18.73 -1.20 -12.09
C ILE A 60 -18.17 -0.50 -13.32
N GLY A 61 -18.96 0.41 -13.89
CA GLY A 61 -18.58 1.18 -15.07
C GLY A 61 -19.55 0.99 -16.24
N ASP A 62 -19.52 1.92 -17.17
CA ASP A 62 -20.39 1.91 -18.33
C ASP A 62 -19.80 1.00 -19.43
N PRO A 63 -20.49 -0.08 -19.82
CA PRO A 63 -20.01 -1.02 -20.83
C PRO A 63 -19.92 -0.42 -22.24
N SER A 64 -20.50 0.76 -22.46
CA SER A 64 -20.44 1.48 -23.74
C SER A 64 -19.22 2.40 -23.89
N LEU A 65 -18.48 2.64 -22.80
CA LEU A 65 -17.26 3.44 -22.83
C LEU A 65 -16.04 2.61 -23.27
N LEU A 66 -15.03 3.28 -23.84
CA LEU A 66 -13.75 2.63 -24.22
C LEU A 66 -13.03 1.95 -23.05
N ARG A 67 -13.33 2.36 -21.81
CA ARG A 67 -12.71 1.78 -20.61
C ARG A 67 -13.49 0.54 -20.19
N LYS A 68 -12.81 -0.60 -20.09
CA LYS A 68 -13.41 -1.86 -19.63
C LYS A 68 -14.03 -1.67 -18.23
N PRO A 69 -15.26 -2.18 -17.99
CA PRO A 69 -15.87 -2.15 -16.67
C PRO A 69 -15.08 -3.01 -15.69
N GLN A 70 -14.94 -2.55 -14.44
CA GLN A 70 -14.24 -3.28 -13.40
C GLN A 70 -15.17 -4.34 -12.82
N CYS A 71 -14.89 -5.61 -13.08
CA CYS A 71 -15.70 -6.73 -12.63
C CYS A 71 -15.05 -7.45 -11.45
N ALA A 72 -15.84 -7.75 -10.43
CA ALA A 72 -15.40 -8.54 -9.28
C ALA A 72 -16.46 -9.57 -8.89
N VAL A 73 -15.99 -10.71 -8.36
CA VAL A 73 -16.86 -11.70 -7.73
C VAL A 73 -17.31 -11.17 -6.38
N THR A 74 -18.62 -10.97 -6.20
CA THR A 74 -19.21 -10.42 -4.97
C THR A 74 -19.77 -11.50 -4.05
N ALA A 75 -20.14 -12.65 -4.60
CA ALA A 75 -20.53 -13.82 -3.82
C ALA A 75 -20.15 -15.10 -4.54
N MET A 76 -19.93 -16.18 -3.77
CA MET A 76 -19.67 -17.51 -4.30
C MET A 76 -20.33 -18.57 -3.42
N ARG A 77 -20.76 -19.67 -4.03
CA ARG A 77 -21.37 -20.82 -3.35
C ARG A 77 -21.10 -22.10 -4.12
N ASP A 78 -21.28 -23.26 -3.48
CA ASP A 78 -21.26 -24.55 -4.18
C ASP A 78 -22.36 -24.61 -5.24
N SER A 79 -22.05 -25.20 -6.39
CA SER A 79 -22.99 -25.28 -7.52
C SER A 79 -24.18 -26.17 -7.18
N LEU A 80 -25.39 -25.67 -7.44
CA LEU A 80 -26.62 -26.46 -7.37
C LEU A 80 -27.02 -27.02 -8.74
N ARG A 81 -26.44 -26.49 -9.82
CA ARG A 81 -26.68 -26.96 -11.18
C ARG A 81 -26.03 -28.32 -11.43
N PRO A 82 -26.61 -29.15 -12.31
CA PRO A 82 -25.97 -30.38 -12.77
C PRO A 82 -24.57 -30.10 -13.33
N HIS A 83 -23.59 -30.86 -12.86
CA HIS A 83 -22.20 -30.77 -13.27
C HIS A 83 -21.58 -32.16 -13.33
N GLN A 84 -20.42 -32.29 -13.99
CA GLN A 84 -19.72 -33.57 -14.01
C GLN A 84 -19.27 -33.96 -12.58
N PRO A 85 -19.03 -35.25 -12.30
CA PRO A 85 -18.46 -35.69 -11.04
C PRO A 85 -17.20 -34.91 -10.61
N SER A 86 -16.98 -34.79 -9.30
CA SER A 86 -15.83 -34.06 -8.74
C SER A 86 -14.48 -34.74 -9.02
N ASP A 87 -14.48 -36.05 -9.25
CA ASP A 87 -13.25 -36.82 -9.43
C ASP A 87 -12.77 -36.82 -10.89
N ILE A 88 -13.58 -36.27 -11.81
CA ILE A 88 -13.17 -35.99 -13.19
C ILE A 88 -12.40 -34.68 -13.22
N THR A 89 -11.07 -34.80 -13.35
CA THR A 89 -10.14 -33.68 -13.41
C THR A 89 -9.18 -33.82 -14.59
N PRO A 90 -8.58 -32.73 -15.09
CA PRO A 90 -7.53 -32.80 -16.11
C PRO A 90 -6.31 -33.64 -15.70
N PHE A 91 -6.18 -33.94 -14.41
CA PHE A 91 -5.11 -34.76 -13.83
C PHE A 91 -5.32 -36.27 -14.00
N LEU A 92 -6.45 -36.71 -14.56
CA LEU A 92 -6.63 -38.08 -15.04
C LEU A 92 -5.65 -38.40 -16.18
N PHE A 93 -5.25 -37.40 -16.97
CA PHE A 93 -4.30 -37.56 -18.05
C PHE A 93 -2.86 -37.51 -17.54
N ALA A 94 -2.11 -38.59 -17.79
CA ALA A 94 -0.76 -38.76 -17.26
C ALA A 94 0.21 -37.66 -17.66
N GLY A 95 0.23 -37.30 -18.95
CA GLY A 95 1.09 -36.23 -19.46
C GLY A 95 0.82 -34.88 -18.81
N THR A 96 -0.46 -34.53 -18.62
CA THR A 96 -0.89 -33.27 -17.99
C THR A 96 -0.45 -33.21 -16.54
N PHE A 97 -0.69 -34.26 -15.75
CA PHE A 97 -0.32 -34.28 -14.34
C PHE A 97 1.20 -34.31 -14.12
N VAL A 98 1.95 -35.11 -14.89
CA VAL A 98 3.42 -35.14 -14.78
C VAL A 98 3.99 -33.76 -15.11
N SER A 99 3.51 -33.14 -16.20
CA SER A 99 3.97 -31.81 -16.60
C SER A 99 3.60 -30.75 -15.57
N PHE A 100 2.34 -30.72 -15.12
CA PHE A 100 1.86 -29.78 -14.11
C PHE A 100 2.63 -29.91 -12.80
N SER A 101 2.75 -31.13 -12.27
CA SER A 101 3.41 -31.39 -10.99
C SER A 101 4.91 -31.06 -11.03
N ALA A 102 5.60 -31.37 -12.13
CA ALA A 102 7.00 -31.01 -12.32
C ALA A 102 7.19 -29.49 -12.42
N ARG A 103 6.33 -28.80 -13.18
CA ARG A 103 6.43 -27.34 -13.38
C ARG A 103 6.04 -26.55 -12.13
N LEU A 104 5.03 -27.00 -11.38
CA LEU A 104 4.68 -26.44 -10.07
C LEU A 104 5.84 -26.59 -9.07
N ALA A 105 6.51 -27.74 -9.04
CA ALA A 105 7.67 -27.93 -8.18
C ALA A 105 8.84 -26.99 -8.55
N GLN A 106 8.99 -26.65 -9.83
CA GLN A 106 10.00 -25.71 -10.33
C GLN A 106 9.62 -24.24 -10.08
N SER A 107 8.32 -23.90 -10.06
CA SER A 107 7.85 -22.52 -9.87
C SER A 107 8.11 -21.98 -8.46
N ALA A 108 8.42 -22.86 -7.50
CA ALA A 108 8.88 -22.47 -6.17
C ALA A 108 10.28 -21.79 -6.18
N GLY A 109 10.96 -21.75 -7.33
CA GLY A 109 12.25 -21.10 -7.53
C GLY A 109 13.45 -21.97 -7.11
N GLN A 110 14.65 -21.42 -7.32
CA GLN A 110 15.89 -22.04 -6.87
C GLN A 110 16.02 -21.86 -5.35
N GLY A 111 15.63 -22.87 -4.57
CA GLY A 111 15.85 -22.91 -3.14
C GLY A 111 17.28 -23.28 -2.78
N HIS A 112 17.78 -22.81 -1.65
CA HIS A 112 19.06 -23.28 -1.10
C HIS A 112 18.87 -24.67 -0.47
N ALA A 113 19.83 -25.57 -0.68
CA ALA A 113 19.80 -26.89 -0.06
C ALA A 113 19.73 -26.75 1.47
N GLY A 114 18.78 -27.44 2.11
CA GLY A 114 18.57 -27.32 3.57
C GLY A 114 17.56 -26.25 4.00
N TYR A 115 17.05 -25.43 3.08
CA TYR A 115 16.02 -24.43 3.37
C TYR A 115 14.71 -24.82 2.73
N ALA A 116 13.62 -24.48 3.42
CA ALA A 116 12.29 -24.61 2.91
C ALA A 116 11.99 -23.53 1.85
N THR A 117 11.24 -23.91 0.83
CA THR A 117 10.80 -23.02 -0.24
C THR A 117 9.80 -22.00 0.27
N VAL A 118 9.60 -20.92 -0.47
CA VAL A 118 8.55 -19.93 -0.16
C VAL A 118 7.18 -20.59 -0.12
N THR A 119 6.94 -21.60 -0.97
CA THR A 119 5.72 -22.41 -0.94
C THR A 119 5.57 -23.20 0.36
N GLU A 120 6.61 -23.86 0.86
CA GLU A 120 6.56 -24.56 2.16
C GLU A 120 6.30 -23.59 3.30
N ARG A 121 6.95 -22.42 3.27
CA ARG A 121 6.77 -21.37 4.27
C ARG A 121 5.35 -20.82 4.27
N TYR A 122 4.74 -20.66 3.09
CA TYR A 122 3.33 -20.31 2.93
C TYR A 122 2.39 -21.38 3.48
N LEU A 123 2.67 -22.66 3.24
CA LEU A 123 1.88 -23.76 3.79
C LEU A 123 1.92 -23.80 5.32
N ASN A 124 2.98 -23.30 5.95
CA ASN A 124 3.10 -23.19 7.40
C ASN A 124 2.48 -21.91 7.98
N ASN A 125 2.72 -20.75 7.33
CA ASN A 125 2.18 -19.47 7.74
C ASN A 125 1.74 -18.65 6.52
N THR A 126 0.42 -18.55 6.33
CA THR A 126 -0.19 -17.82 5.22
C THR A 126 -0.17 -16.30 5.40
N GLU A 127 -0.15 -15.80 6.64
CA GLU A 127 -0.15 -14.37 6.91
C GLU A 127 1.20 -13.75 6.61
N ASN A 128 2.28 -14.42 7.04
CA ASN A 128 3.63 -13.91 6.93
C ASN A 128 4.62 -14.99 6.46
N PRO A 129 4.48 -15.49 5.20
CA PRO A 129 5.30 -16.57 4.68
C PRO A 129 6.80 -16.22 4.64
N LEU A 130 7.13 -14.93 4.49
CA LEU A 130 8.51 -14.46 4.44
C LEU A 130 9.18 -14.33 5.82
N LEU A 131 8.41 -14.40 6.90
CA LEU A 131 8.92 -14.39 8.28
C LEU A 131 8.95 -15.79 8.90
N ALA A 132 8.27 -16.77 8.30
CA ALA A 132 8.26 -18.15 8.79
C ALA A 132 9.67 -18.76 8.76
N ASP A 133 10.01 -19.59 9.75
CA ASP A 133 11.31 -20.25 9.79
C ASP A 133 11.53 -21.09 8.51
N ALA A 134 12.68 -20.85 7.88
CA ALA A 134 13.08 -21.54 6.66
C ALA A 134 13.91 -22.80 6.94
N ARG A 135 14.41 -23.01 8.16
CA ARG A 135 15.27 -24.15 8.52
C ARG A 135 14.56 -25.24 9.30
N HIS A 136 13.69 -24.89 10.25
CA HIS A 136 12.94 -25.85 11.05
C HIS A 136 11.43 -25.64 10.91
N MET A 137 10.82 -26.46 10.08
CA MET A 137 9.42 -26.39 9.75
C MET A 137 8.83 -27.80 9.70
N THR A 138 7.82 -28.02 10.51
CA THR A 138 7.15 -29.31 10.67
C THR A 138 5.74 -29.22 10.08
N LEU A 139 5.65 -29.27 8.75
CA LEU A 139 4.36 -29.21 8.06
C LEU A 139 3.42 -30.36 8.46
N TYR A 140 3.96 -31.48 8.93
CA TYR A 140 3.19 -32.62 9.44
C TYR A 140 2.46 -32.35 10.75
N ASP A 141 2.86 -31.35 11.54
CA ASP A 141 2.16 -30.96 12.78
C ASP A 141 0.87 -30.17 12.50
N GLN A 142 0.73 -29.64 11.28
CA GLN A 142 -0.46 -28.90 10.88
C GLN A 142 -1.67 -29.85 10.76
N PRO A 143 -2.87 -29.42 11.16
CA PRO A 143 -4.08 -30.20 10.91
C PRO A 143 -4.25 -30.48 9.41
N LYS A 144 -4.55 -31.73 9.05
CA LYS A 144 -4.69 -32.18 7.65
C LYS A 144 -5.61 -31.27 6.82
N ARG A 145 -6.69 -30.77 7.43
CA ARG A 145 -7.64 -29.84 6.79
C ARG A 145 -6.98 -28.50 6.43
N VAL A 146 -6.20 -27.93 7.35
CA VAL A 146 -5.51 -26.64 7.15
C VAL A 146 -4.45 -26.80 6.06
N PHE A 147 -3.63 -27.86 6.15
CA PHE A 147 -2.65 -28.17 5.13
C PHE A 147 -3.29 -28.34 3.75
N SER A 148 -4.38 -29.11 3.67
CA SER A 148 -5.12 -29.32 2.42
C SER A 148 -5.66 -28.02 1.85
N GLN A 149 -6.25 -27.14 2.66
CA GLN A 149 -6.79 -25.85 2.21
C GLN A 149 -5.70 -24.94 1.64
N ARG A 150 -4.57 -24.83 2.33
CA ARG A 150 -3.44 -23.99 1.88
C ARG A 150 -2.79 -24.57 0.62
N LEU A 151 -2.66 -25.89 0.52
CA LEU A 151 -2.17 -26.54 -0.69
C LEU A 151 -3.15 -26.36 -1.87
N SER A 152 -4.46 -26.43 -1.64
CA SER A 152 -5.47 -26.13 -2.65
C SER A 152 -5.36 -24.70 -3.17
N GLN A 153 -5.08 -23.72 -2.31
CA GLN A 153 -4.82 -22.34 -2.75
C GLN A 153 -3.62 -22.28 -3.69
N VAL A 154 -2.47 -22.86 -3.30
CA VAL A 154 -1.28 -22.92 -4.14
C VAL A 154 -1.56 -23.59 -5.50
N LEU A 155 -2.25 -24.74 -5.48
CA LEU A 155 -2.60 -25.48 -6.68
C LEU A 155 -3.50 -24.67 -7.61
N ASN A 156 -4.56 -24.04 -7.08
CA ASN A 156 -5.48 -23.23 -7.87
C ASN A 156 -4.80 -21.98 -8.44
N THR A 157 -3.96 -21.31 -7.65
CA THR A 157 -3.21 -20.12 -8.07
C THR A 157 -2.20 -20.44 -9.16
N TYR A 158 -1.64 -21.65 -9.19
CA TYR A 158 -0.73 -22.07 -10.26
C TYR A 158 -1.47 -22.62 -11.49
N PHE A 159 -2.55 -23.38 -11.27
CA PHE A 159 -3.30 -24.03 -12.33
C PHE A 159 -4.00 -23.04 -13.27
N LEU A 160 -4.64 -22.00 -12.73
CA LEU A 160 -5.37 -21.03 -13.55
C LEU A 160 -4.45 -20.30 -14.56
N PRO A 161 -3.30 -19.69 -14.16
CA PRO A 161 -2.38 -19.07 -15.11
C PRO A 161 -1.67 -20.07 -16.02
N SER A 162 -1.56 -21.34 -15.64
CA SER A 162 -0.97 -22.36 -16.52
C SER A 162 -1.85 -22.70 -17.72
N LEU A 163 -3.16 -22.43 -17.64
CA LEU A 163 -4.11 -22.66 -18.73
C LEU A 163 -4.27 -21.46 -19.66
N LEU A 164 -4.36 -20.26 -19.09
CA LEU A 164 -4.58 -19.03 -19.85
C LEU A 164 -3.90 -17.84 -19.14
N PRO A 165 -2.57 -17.68 -19.29
CA PRO A 165 -1.85 -16.60 -18.63
C PRO A 165 -2.34 -15.21 -19.08
N GLU A 166 -2.74 -15.06 -20.34
CA GLU A 166 -3.23 -13.80 -20.92
C GLU A 166 -4.55 -13.34 -20.29
N GLY A 167 -5.39 -14.28 -19.84
CA GLY A 167 -6.70 -13.99 -19.26
C GLY A 167 -6.67 -13.56 -17.80
N ILE A 168 -5.51 -13.67 -17.13
CA ILE A 168 -5.35 -13.35 -15.70
C ILE A 168 -4.66 -12.01 -15.49
N VAL A 169 -3.87 -11.55 -16.46
CA VAL A 169 -3.25 -10.22 -16.41
C VAL A 169 -4.23 -9.18 -16.97
N ASP A 170 -4.87 -8.44 -16.07
CA ASP A 170 -5.95 -7.47 -16.32
C ASP A 170 -5.60 -6.34 -17.34
N ASP A 171 -4.32 -6.19 -17.69
CA ASP A 171 -3.79 -5.07 -18.50
C ASP A 171 -3.03 -5.50 -19.76
N LEU A 172 -2.94 -6.79 -20.07
CA LEU A 172 -2.40 -7.19 -21.37
C LEU A 172 -3.53 -7.08 -22.40
N SER A 173 -3.61 -5.94 -23.08
CA SER A 173 -4.55 -5.65 -24.17
C SER A 173 -4.32 -6.51 -25.42
N VAL A 174 -3.93 -7.77 -25.25
CA VAL A 174 -3.96 -8.75 -26.32
C VAL A 174 -5.44 -9.04 -26.53
N THR A 175 -6.01 -8.44 -27.58
CA THR A 175 -7.13 -9.07 -28.27
C THR A 175 -6.69 -10.49 -28.54
N LEU A 176 -7.23 -11.47 -27.78
CA LEU A 176 -7.13 -12.88 -28.14
C LEU A 176 -7.63 -12.94 -29.58
N SER A 177 -6.69 -13.02 -30.51
CA SER A 177 -6.93 -12.72 -31.90
C SER A 177 -7.99 -13.69 -32.39
N GLN A 178 -9.18 -13.13 -32.66
CA GLN A 178 -10.25 -13.75 -33.44
C GLN A 178 -9.83 -13.99 -34.90
N ASP A 179 -8.53 -14.06 -35.20
CA ASP A 179 -8.05 -14.42 -36.52
C ASP A 179 -8.29 -15.92 -36.70
N SER A 180 -9.48 -16.21 -37.21
CA SER A 180 -9.89 -17.46 -37.83
C SER A 180 -9.11 -17.70 -39.13
N THR A 181 -7.78 -17.62 -39.09
CA THR A 181 -6.94 -18.07 -40.20
C THR A 181 -6.64 -19.55 -39.98
N PRO A 182 -6.99 -20.44 -40.93
CA PRO A 182 -6.86 -21.90 -40.76
C PRO A 182 -5.43 -22.43 -40.61
N GLU A 183 -4.40 -21.56 -40.65
CA GLU A 183 -3.00 -21.98 -40.81
C GLU A 183 -2.22 -22.13 -39.51
N LYS A 184 -2.79 -21.78 -38.35
CA LYS A 184 -2.14 -21.99 -37.03
C LYS A 184 -3.05 -22.66 -36.00
N GLY A 185 -3.53 -23.86 -36.32
CA GLY A 185 -3.54 -25.03 -35.44
C GLY A 185 -4.23 -25.04 -34.06
N TRP A 186 -4.77 -23.95 -33.52
CA TRP A 186 -5.56 -23.97 -32.28
C TRP A 186 -6.69 -22.95 -32.36
N ASN A 187 -7.90 -23.45 -32.65
CA ASN A 187 -9.14 -22.67 -32.56
C ASN A 187 -9.43 -22.33 -31.09
N LEU A 188 -8.78 -21.29 -30.55
CA LEU A 188 -8.93 -20.80 -29.18
C LEU A 188 -10.26 -20.07 -28.94
N ASN A 189 -11.02 -19.83 -30.02
CA ASN A 189 -12.05 -18.80 -30.10
C ASN A 189 -13.35 -19.10 -29.34
N ASN A 190 -13.60 -20.34 -28.89
CA ASN A 190 -14.89 -20.73 -28.28
C ASN A 190 -14.83 -21.63 -27.03
N THR A 191 -13.64 -22.08 -26.59
CA THR A 191 -13.51 -23.06 -25.49
C THR A 191 -13.05 -22.47 -24.16
N LEU A 192 -12.46 -21.27 -24.18
CA LEU A 192 -11.83 -20.67 -22.99
C LEU A 192 -12.50 -19.38 -22.50
N SER A 193 -13.34 -18.75 -23.33
CA SER A 193 -14.16 -17.62 -22.93
C SER A 193 -15.60 -18.07 -22.71
N ARG A 194 -16.06 -18.02 -21.46
CA ARG A 194 -17.45 -18.31 -21.11
C ARG A 194 -18.13 -17.01 -20.72
N THR A 195 -19.15 -16.61 -21.46
CA THR A 195 -19.93 -15.42 -21.14
C THR A 195 -20.75 -15.69 -19.87
N ALA A 196 -20.67 -14.77 -18.91
CA ALA A 196 -21.45 -14.81 -17.68
C ALA A 196 -22.29 -13.54 -17.61
N THR A 197 -23.53 -13.66 -17.13
CA THR A 197 -24.37 -12.50 -16.83
C THR A 197 -23.83 -11.81 -15.58
N ALA A 198 -23.46 -10.54 -15.70
CA ALA A 198 -23.02 -9.72 -14.58
C ALA A 198 -24.02 -8.60 -14.29
N ILE A 199 -24.12 -8.19 -13.04
CA ILE A 199 -24.91 -7.00 -12.66
C ILE A 199 -24.02 -5.79 -12.89
N VAL A 200 -24.40 -4.94 -13.83
CA VAL A 200 -23.70 -3.67 -14.10
C VAL A 200 -24.29 -2.60 -13.22
N THR A 201 -23.47 -2.05 -12.33
CA THR A 201 -23.83 -0.89 -11.53
C THR A 201 -23.06 0.32 -12.03
N ASN A 202 -23.80 1.35 -12.46
CA ASN A 202 -23.25 2.67 -12.74
C ASN A 202 -22.96 3.40 -11.42
N HIS A 203 -22.08 2.84 -10.59
CA HIS A 203 -21.52 3.61 -9.49
C HIS A 203 -20.50 4.56 -10.11
N SER A 204 -20.89 5.84 -10.20
CA SER A 204 -19.91 6.93 -10.24
C SER A 204 -18.93 6.66 -9.11
N ALA A 205 -17.71 6.25 -9.47
CA ALA A 205 -16.63 5.88 -8.57
C ALA A 205 -16.70 6.72 -7.29
N GLU A 206 -16.67 6.08 -6.12
CA GLU A 206 -16.71 6.71 -4.80
C GLU A 206 -16.11 8.11 -4.87
N THR A 207 -16.97 9.11 -5.03
CA THR A 207 -16.49 10.47 -5.20
C THR A 207 -15.97 10.81 -3.83
N TYR A 208 -14.66 11.01 -3.70
CA TYR A 208 -14.05 11.50 -2.47
C TYR A 208 -14.84 12.74 -2.03
N ALA A 209 -15.71 12.55 -1.05
CA ALA A 209 -16.60 13.58 -0.59
C ALA A 209 -15.78 14.48 0.32
N VAL A 210 -15.29 15.57 -0.25
CA VAL A 210 -14.56 16.58 0.51
C VAL A 210 -15.57 17.25 1.43
N SER A 211 -15.40 17.08 2.75
CA SER A 211 -16.22 17.77 3.74
C SER A 211 -15.96 19.28 3.67
N GLY A 212 -16.99 20.04 3.28
CA GLY A 212 -16.91 21.49 3.18
C GLY A 212 -16.48 22.16 4.48
N GLY A 213 -16.84 21.59 5.64
CA GLY A 213 -16.43 22.09 6.95
C GLY A 213 -14.92 22.00 7.16
N TRP A 214 -14.30 20.88 6.81
CA TRP A 214 -12.85 20.69 6.92
C TRP A 214 -12.07 21.58 5.95
N VAL A 215 -12.58 21.79 4.73
CA VAL A 215 -11.99 22.73 3.77
C VAL A 215 -12.05 24.16 4.28
N ALA A 216 -13.18 24.58 4.87
CA ALA A 216 -13.33 25.92 5.43
C ALA A 216 -12.32 26.16 6.57
N ILE A 217 -12.14 25.19 7.46
CA ILE A 217 -11.15 25.27 8.55
C ILE A 217 -9.73 25.39 7.97
N PHE A 218 -9.40 24.58 6.96
CA PHE A 218 -8.08 24.61 6.31
C PHE A 218 -7.80 25.97 5.66
N ILE A 219 -8.75 26.49 4.87
CA ILE A 219 -8.65 27.80 4.23
C ILE A 219 -8.50 28.91 5.27
N PHE A 220 -9.32 28.88 6.33
CA PHE A 220 -9.25 29.86 7.40
C PHE A 220 -7.89 29.84 8.11
N SER A 221 -7.38 28.67 8.47
CA SER A 221 -6.06 28.52 9.11
C SER A 221 -4.92 29.03 8.22
N SER A 222 -5.00 28.75 6.92
CA SER A 222 -4.02 29.17 5.92
C SER A 222 -4.04 30.69 5.73
N LEU A 223 -5.22 31.32 5.72
CA LEU A 223 -5.35 32.78 5.67
C LEU A 223 -4.78 33.46 6.92
N VAL A 224 -5.00 32.89 8.10
CA VAL A 224 -4.40 33.40 9.36
C VAL A 224 -2.88 33.32 9.31
N MET A 225 -2.32 32.17 8.92
CA MET A 225 -0.87 32.01 8.78
C MET A 225 -0.29 32.94 7.71
N PHE A 226 -0.96 33.10 6.57
CA PHE A 226 -0.55 34.02 5.53
C PHE A 226 -0.59 35.47 6.00
N GLY A 227 -1.64 35.88 6.71
CA GLY A 227 -1.75 37.20 7.32
C GLY A 227 -0.62 37.47 8.32
N ALA A 228 -0.31 36.51 9.19
CA ALA A 228 0.81 36.61 10.12
C ALA A 228 2.15 36.78 9.38
N ALA A 229 2.39 35.99 8.32
CA ALA A 229 3.61 36.07 7.51
C ALA A 229 3.76 37.43 6.81
N VAL A 230 2.67 37.95 6.22
CA VAL A 230 2.66 39.27 5.57
C VAL A 230 2.94 40.37 6.60
N MET A 231 2.31 40.30 7.77
CA MET A 231 2.57 41.27 8.84
C MET A 231 4.01 41.23 9.32
N SER A 232 4.58 40.03 9.53
CA SER A 232 6.00 39.86 9.87
C SER A 232 6.92 40.45 8.80
N ALA A 233 6.63 40.24 7.51
CA ALA A 233 7.41 40.80 6.41
C ALA A 233 7.32 42.34 6.35
N ILE A 234 6.13 42.91 6.54
CA ILE A 234 5.93 44.37 6.61
C ILE A 234 6.72 44.96 7.78
N LEU A 235 6.63 44.35 8.96
CA LEU A 235 7.37 44.78 10.14
C LEU A 235 8.88 44.73 9.87
N ALA A 236 9.39 43.61 9.35
CA ALA A 236 10.81 43.45 9.01
C ALA A 236 11.29 44.51 8.00
N HIS A 237 10.46 44.87 7.01
CA HIS A 237 10.82 45.90 6.03
C HIS A 237 10.78 47.32 6.61
N ARG A 238 9.90 47.57 7.58
CA ARG A 238 9.76 48.88 8.24
C ARG A 238 10.76 49.09 9.38
N THR A 239 11.24 48.03 10.02
CA THR A 239 12.29 48.11 11.04
C THR A 239 13.64 48.40 10.39
N SER A 240 14.22 49.55 10.71
CA SER A 240 15.55 49.96 10.22
C SER A 240 16.69 49.48 11.12
N ILE A 241 16.37 48.91 12.27
CA ILE A 241 17.32 48.51 13.30
C ILE A 241 17.40 46.98 13.25
N PRO A 242 18.62 46.40 13.22
CA PRO A 242 18.81 44.95 13.16
C PRO A 242 18.15 44.29 14.37
N ASP A 243 17.70 43.05 14.15
CA ASP A 243 16.96 42.30 15.16
C ASP A 243 17.89 41.81 16.28
N VAL A 244 18.18 42.69 17.24
CA VAL A 244 18.97 42.35 18.43
C VAL A 244 18.01 41.75 19.47
N LEU A 245 17.47 40.57 19.17
CA LEU A 245 16.40 39.90 19.93
C LEU A 245 16.87 39.47 21.32
N GLY A 246 16.65 40.35 22.29
CA GLY A 246 16.49 40.00 23.69
C GLY A 246 15.23 40.67 24.25
N TYR A 247 14.89 40.40 25.50
CA TYR A 247 13.84 41.17 26.17
C TYR A 247 14.23 42.65 26.23
N VAL A 248 13.32 43.54 25.81
CA VAL A 248 13.51 45.01 25.90
C VAL A 248 13.88 45.43 27.33
N SER A 249 13.42 44.70 28.35
CA SER A 249 13.80 44.90 29.75
C SER A 249 15.29 44.71 30.01
N SER A 250 15.98 43.81 29.30
CA SER A 250 17.42 43.59 29.45
C SER A 250 18.24 44.79 28.96
N PHE A 251 17.79 45.45 27.88
CA PHE A 251 18.43 46.67 27.38
C PHE A 251 18.30 47.84 28.35
N THR A 252 17.30 47.83 29.24
CA THR A 252 17.17 48.84 30.27
C THR A 252 18.18 48.66 31.41
N ARG A 253 18.88 47.50 31.53
CA ARG A 253 19.71 47.17 32.71
C ARG A 253 20.89 48.11 32.90
N ASP A 254 21.62 48.35 31.81
CA ASP A 254 22.90 49.06 31.77
C ASP A 254 22.87 50.24 30.78
N ALA A 255 21.67 50.76 30.48
CA ALA A 255 21.49 51.86 29.52
C ALA A 255 21.96 53.21 30.10
N LYS A 256 23.11 53.69 29.62
CA LYS A 256 23.70 54.99 30.00
C LYS A 256 22.78 56.19 29.75
N TYR A 257 21.93 56.11 28.73
CA TYR A 257 21.04 57.20 28.29
C TYR A 257 19.59 57.01 28.73
N PHE A 258 19.35 56.13 29.71
CA PHE A 258 18.02 55.84 30.22
C PHE A 258 17.97 56.09 31.73
N PRO A 259 17.22 57.12 32.20
CA PRO A 259 17.18 57.45 33.62
C PRO A 259 16.37 56.39 34.37
N LEU A 260 17.07 55.51 35.08
CA LEU A 260 16.46 54.46 35.88
C LEU A 260 16.17 54.98 37.29
N PRO A 261 15.02 54.62 37.89
CA PRO A 261 14.78 54.86 39.31
C PRO A 261 15.85 54.14 40.15
N GLN A 262 16.28 54.78 41.25
CA GLN A 262 17.31 54.23 42.14
C GLN A 262 16.89 52.86 42.70
N GLY A 263 17.81 51.89 42.70
CA GLY A 263 17.63 50.59 43.39
C GLY A 263 17.25 49.37 42.54
N GLY A 264 17.37 49.43 41.20
CA GLY A 264 16.85 48.38 40.31
C GLY A 264 17.78 47.24 39.84
N SER A 265 19.03 47.16 40.32
CA SER A 265 20.04 46.20 39.76
C SER A 265 19.72 44.72 40.04
N ARG A 266 18.97 44.41 41.11
CA ARG A 266 18.54 43.04 41.48
C ARG A 266 17.16 42.65 40.93
N LEU A 267 16.50 43.53 40.18
CA LEU A 267 15.15 43.25 39.67
C LEU A 267 15.21 42.32 38.47
N ASP A 268 14.40 41.26 38.50
CA ASP A 268 14.16 40.38 37.36
C ASP A 268 13.50 41.14 36.20
N GLY A 269 13.70 40.65 34.96
CA GLY A 269 13.25 41.30 33.73
C GLY A 269 11.75 41.61 33.70
N LEU A 270 10.92 40.72 34.24
CA LEU A 270 9.46 40.90 34.31
C LEU A 270 9.04 41.95 35.36
N ALA A 271 9.73 41.98 36.51
CA ALA A 271 9.49 43.00 37.53
C ALA A 271 9.90 44.38 37.03
N ARG A 272 11.02 44.45 36.32
CA ARG A 272 11.53 45.67 35.71
C ARG A 272 10.66 46.18 34.57
N SER A 273 10.15 45.31 33.70
CA SER A 273 9.22 45.71 32.63
C SER A 273 7.90 46.26 33.17
N ARG A 274 7.41 45.74 34.30
CA ARG A 274 6.21 46.27 34.98
C ARG A 274 6.42 47.68 35.55
N ILE A 275 7.59 47.97 36.11
CA ILE A 275 7.93 49.32 36.62
C ILE A 275 8.06 50.31 35.46
N LEU A 276 8.66 49.89 34.36
CA LEU A 276 8.89 50.72 33.17
C LEU A 276 7.74 50.68 32.15
N LYS A 277 6.59 50.08 32.49
CA LYS A 277 5.49 49.79 31.55
C LYS A 277 4.94 51.02 30.80
N ASN A 278 5.02 52.19 31.42
CA ASN A 278 4.50 53.45 30.88
C ASN A 278 5.58 54.28 30.16
N TRP A 279 6.81 53.79 30.07
CA TRP A 279 7.92 54.51 29.45
C TRP A 279 7.99 54.19 27.97
N VAL A 280 7.93 55.23 27.15
CA VAL A 280 8.10 55.08 25.71
C VAL A 280 9.59 55.19 25.39
N VAL A 281 10.13 54.08 24.92
CA VAL A 281 11.56 53.88 24.67
C VAL A 281 11.81 53.57 23.20
N ARG A 282 13.04 53.83 22.75
CA ARG A 282 13.49 53.42 21.42
C ARG A 282 15.00 53.13 21.45
N LEU A 283 15.43 52.22 20.59
CA LEU A 283 16.82 52.18 20.15
C LEU A 283 16.95 53.27 19.09
N GLY A 284 17.70 54.32 19.38
CA GLY A 284 17.68 55.54 18.58
C GLY A 284 19.01 56.28 18.61
N ASP A 285 19.10 57.31 17.79
CA ASP A 285 20.31 58.10 17.64
C ASP A 285 20.42 59.12 18.78
N VAL A 286 21.46 58.99 19.60
CA VAL A 286 21.69 59.90 20.74
C VAL A 286 22.62 61.07 20.42
N LYS A 287 23.28 61.07 19.25
CA LYS A 287 24.30 62.08 18.88
C LYS A 287 23.77 63.24 18.03
N GLY A 288 22.46 63.36 17.87
CA GLY A 288 21.84 64.48 17.16
C GLY A 288 22.20 64.54 15.66
N SER A 289 21.81 65.65 15.01
CA SER A 289 21.97 65.84 13.55
C SER A 289 23.36 66.29 13.11
N ASP A 290 24.21 66.70 14.04
CA ASP A 290 25.37 67.55 13.73
C ASP A 290 26.67 66.76 13.56
N GLU A 291 26.70 65.49 13.97
CA GLU A 291 27.84 64.58 13.77
C GLU A 291 27.66 63.69 12.54
N GLU A 292 28.71 63.46 11.74
CA GLU A 292 28.61 62.59 10.55
C GLU A 292 28.32 61.12 10.90
N ILE A 293 28.83 60.65 12.05
CA ILE A 293 28.64 59.29 12.56
C ILE A 293 27.71 59.33 13.76
N GLY A 294 26.57 58.64 13.68
CA GLY A 294 25.62 58.55 14.79
C GLY A 294 26.00 57.46 15.79
N HIS A 295 25.38 57.46 16.97
CA HIS A 295 25.49 56.37 17.94
C HIS A 295 24.09 55.86 18.29
N LEU A 296 23.84 54.56 18.08
CA LEU A 296 22.58 53.93 18.44
C LEU A 296 22.62 53.47 19.88
N ALA A 297 21.77 54.04 20.72
CA ALA A 297 21.60 53.59 22.09
C ALA A 297 20.13 53.46 22.47
N PHE A 298 19.88 52.57 23.43
CA PHE A 298 18.55 52.42 24.00
C PHE A 298 18.28 53.58 24.96
N ALA A 299 17.27 54.38 24.66
CA ALA A 299 16.95 55.59 25.42
C ALA A 299 15.45 55.88 25.41
N GLU A 300 15.03 56.82 26.26
CA GLU A 300 13.69 57.37 26.20
C GLU A 300 13.49 58.13 24.88
N VAL A 301 12.28 58.11 24.32
CA VAL A 301 11.93 58.79 23.06
C VAL A 301 12.36 60.27 23.01
N ARG A 302 12.42 60.95 24.17
CA ARG A 302 12.85 62.35 24.28
C ARG A 302 14.36 62.54 24.16
N ALA A 303 15.15 61.54 24.55
CA ALA A 303 16.60 61.58 24.58
C ALA A 303 17.26 61.00 23.32
N ALA A 304 16.48 60.36 22.44
CA ALA A 304 16.99 59.79 21.18
C ALA A 304 16.09 60.08 19.97
N GLY A 305 16.74 60.47 18.87
CA GLY A 305 16.11 60.61 17.56
C GLY A 305 15.79 59.25 16.93
N ARG A 306 14.94 59.24 15.90
CA ARG A 306 14.74 58.05 15.07
C ARG A 306 16.03 57.77 14.26
N ALA A 307 16.45 56.51 14.22
CA ALA A 307 17.54 56.07 13.36
C ALA A 307 17.22 56.37 11.89
N ARG A 308 18.21 56.85 11.13
CA ARG A 308 18.11 57.20 9.71
C ARG A 308 18.71 56.10 8.87
N LYS A 309 17.93 55.57 7.93
CA LYS A 309 18.39 54.54 6.99
C LYS A 309 19.49 55.13 6.09
N GLY A 310 20.67 54.52 6.08
CA GLY A 310 21.83 54.97 5.30
C GLY A 310 22.87 55.84 6.03
N ARG A 311 22.63 56.21 7.30
CA ARG A 311 23.66 56.85 8.16
C ARG A 311 24.54 55.77 8.80
N LEU A 312 25.84 56.03 8.93
CA LEU A 312 26.77 55.14 9.63
C LEU A 312 26.58 55.29 11.15
N TYR A 313 26.50 54.16 11.85
CA TYR A 313 26.36 54.08 13.31
C TYR A 313 27.50 53.24 13.89
N TRP A 314 28.15 53.75 14.94
CA TRP A 314 29.22 53.05 15.67
C TRP A 314 29.02 53.19 17.18
#